data_AF-A0A940B2L9-F1
#
_entry.id   AF-A0A940B2L9-F1
#
_cell.length_a   1.000
_cell.length_b   1.000
_cell.length_c   1.000
_cell.angle_alpha   90.00
_cell.angle_beta   90.00
_cell.angle_gamma   90.00
#
_symmetry.space_group_name_H-M   'P 1'
#
loop_
_entity.id
_entity.type
_entity.pdbx_description
1 polymer ?
#
loop_
_entity_poly.entity_id
_entity_poly.type
_entity_poly.pdbx_seq_one_letter_code
_entity_poly.pdbx_strand_id
1 'polypeptide(L)'
;MNKIRDLVRNFQNHVSKVNSEDPQFFESVAKLCESYGYPLSNAAVFNKNLLKIKDLKYILVADNPGMTEQAQECYLVGKAGKTARNFFANSGLVSNFDEEVAVLNKTFIHTKSTTDLKKLKNFKKLFLDSQVFMANLAVDMLEASDCELWITGCSELTEKGLFAAYLETFKERCAKNPKLKERIFFYPHFSFGNFSKNLNSVRAAHPEMGIREALKAATLNIL
;
A
#
# COMPACT_ATOMS: atom_id res chain seq x y z
N MET A 1 -14.79 -1.02 14.59
CA MET A 1 -14.81 -2.25 13.75
C MET A 1 -15.85 -2.25 12.64
N ASN A 2 -17.13 -1.90 12.86
CA ASN A 2 -18.15 -1.95 11.79
C ASN A 2 -17.81 -1.06 10.58
N LYS A 3 -17.41 0.20 10.80
CA LYS A 3 -16.98 1.11 9.71
C LYS A 3 -15.83 0.57 8.87
N ILE A 4 -14.83 -0.08 9.50
CA ILE A 4 -13.72 -0.72 8.77
C ILE A 4 -14.22 -1.85 7.86
N ARG A 5 -15.14 -2.69 8.35
CA ARG A 5 -15.72 -3.78 7.55
C ARG A 5 -16.48 -3.24 6.33
N ASP A 6 -17.21 -2.14 6.50
CA ASP A 6 -17.95 -1.52 5.40
C ASP A 6 -17.01 -0.92 4.35
N LEU A 7 -15.93 -0.25 4.79
CA LEU A 7 -14.87 0.23 3.89
C LEU A 7 -14.21 -0.92 3.09
N VAL A 8 -13.90 -2.04 3.76
CA VAL A 8 -13.31 -3.22 3.12
C VAL A 8 -14.27 -3.83 2.09
N ARG A 9 -15.56 -3.94 2.41
CA ARG A 9 -16.59 -4.43 1.47
C ARG A 9 -16.73 -3.50 0.26
N ASN A 10 -16.74 -2.19 0.49
CA ASN A 10 -16.80 -1.21 -0.60
C ASN A 10 -15.59 -1.34 -1.53
N PHE A 11 -14.39 -1.55 -0.97
CA PHE A 11 -13.19 -1.82 -1.77
C PHE A 11 -13.29 -3.12 -2.57
N GLN A 12 -13.74 -4.21 -1.93
CA GLN A 12 -13.95 -5.49 -2.61
C GLN A 12 -14.91 -5.37 -3.80
N ASN A 13 -16.04 -4.70 -3.59
CA ASN A 13 -17.05 -4.47 -4.63
C ASN A 13 -16.48 -3.61 -5.77
N HIS A 14 -15.72 -2.56 -5.43
CA HIS A 14 -15.10 -1.68 -6.42
C HIS A 14 -14.10 -2.42 -7.31
N VAL A 15 -13.21 -3.23 -6.73
CA VAL A 15 -12.26 -4.06 -7.50
C VAL A 15 -12.98 -5.08 -8.37
N SER A 16 -14.00 -5.75 -7.81
CA SER A 16 -14.79 -6.74 -8.56
C SER A 16 -15.43 -6.11 -9.80
N LYS A 17 -15.99 -4.90 -9.64
CA LYS A 17 -16.56 -4.11 -10.73
C LYS A 17 -15.54 -3.79 -11.81
N VAL A 18 -14.34 -3.33 -11.44
CA VAL A 18 -13.27 -3.02 -12.40
C VAL A 18 -12.86 -4.25 -13.21
N ASN A 19 -12.72 -5.41 -12.57
CA ASN A 19 -12.37 -6.64 -13.27
C ASN A 19 -13.48 -7.15 -14.20
N SER A 20 -14.76 -6.89 -13.90
CA SER A 20 -15.88 -7.38 -14.72
C SER A 20 -16.31 -6.43 -15.84
N GLU A 21 -16.13 -5.12 -15.68
CA GLU A 21 -16.72 -4.12 -16.58
C GLU A 21 -15.77 -3.54 -17.63
N ASP A 22 -14.46 -3.80 -17.55
CA ASP A 22 -13.49 -3.31 -18.55
C ASP A 22 -12.64 -4.46 -19.15
N PRO A 23 -13.17 -5.19 -20.14
CA PRO A 23 -12.44 -6.26 -20.82
C PRO A 23 -11.16 -5.78 -21.51
N GLN A 24 -11.13 -4.53 -22.00
CA GLN A 24 -9.96 -3.97 -22.68
C GLN A 24 -8.80 -3.73 -21.72
N PHE A 25 -9.11 -3.28 -20.50
CA PHE A 25 -8.15 -3.17 -19.42
C PHE A 25 -7.56 -4.53 -19.07
N PHE A 26 -8.43 -5.54 -18.86
CA PHE A 26 -7.98 -6.90 -18.58
C PHE A 26 -7.05 -7.43 -19.67
N GLU A 27 -7.45 -7.33 -20.95
CA GLU A 27 -6.64 -7.78 -22.09
C GLU A 27 -5.29 -7.06 -22.16
N SER A 28 -5.26 -5.76 -21.86
CA SER A 28 -4.02 -4.97 -21.87
C SER A 28 -3.06 -5.39 -20.77
N VAL A 29 -3.55 -5.68 -19.57
CA VAL A 29 -2.73 -6.23 -18.49
C VAL A 29 -2.30 -7.66 -18.83
N ALA A 30 -3.18 -8.47 -19.42
CA ALA A 30 -2.87 -9.85 -19.82
C ALA A 30 -1.70 -9.90 -20.82
N LYS A 31 -1.70 -9.03 -21.83
CA LYS A 31 -0.59 -8.89 -22.80
C LYS A 31 0.73 -8.51 -22.12
N LEU A 32 0.69 -7.65 -21.10
CA LEU A 32 1.88 -7.33 -20.31
C LEU A 32 2.38 -8.57 -19.53
N CYS A 33 1.49 -9.32 -18.88
CA CYS A 33 1.84 -10.54 -18.17
C CYS A 33 2.43 -11.61 -19.11
N GLU A 34 1.84 -11.80 -20.29
CA GLU A 34 2.32 -12.70 -21.33
C GLU A 34 3.75 -12.35 -21.78
N SER A 35 4.05 -11.06 -21.96
CA SER A 35 5.41 -10.59 -22.29
C SER A 35 6.47 -10.94 -21.23
N TYR A 36 6.03 -11.31 -20.03
CA TYR A 36 6.88 -11.75 -18.92
C TYR A 36 6.77 -13.25 -18.62
N GLY A 37 5.98 -14.00 -19.38
CA GLY A 37 5.85 -15.45 -19.26
C GLY A 37 5.04 -15.93 -18.05
N TYR A 38 4.03 -15.18 -17.61
CA TYR A 38 3.10 -15.65 -16.58
C TYR A 38 1.63 -15.28 -16.89
N PRO A 39 0.65 -16.08 -16.46
CA PRO A 39 -0.76 -15.81 -16.72
C PRO A 39 -1.31 -14.70 -15.82
N LEU A 40 -2.26 -13.92 -16.34
CA LEU A 40 -3.06 -13.01 -15.54
C LEU A 40 -4.21 -13.76 -14.87
N SER A 41 -4.37 -13.61 -13.56
CA SER A 41 -5.56 -14.01 -12.82
C SER A 41 -6.45 -12.79 -12.55
N ASN A 42 -5.87 -11.68 -12.09
CA ASN A 42 -6.59 -10.45 -11.74
C ASN A 42 -5.85 -9.19 -12.20
N ALA A 43 -6.51 -8.33 -13.00
CA ALA A 43 -5.95 -7.06 -13.47
C ALA A 43 -5.99 -5.96 -12.39
N ALA A 44 -7.08 -5.93 -11.62
CA ALA A 44 -7.22 -5.20 -10.37
C ALA A 44 -7.29 -6.22 -9.22
N VAL A 45 -6.60 -5.95 -8.11
CA VAL A 45 -6.47 -6.92 -7.02
C VAL A 45 -7.14 -6.39 -5.76
N PHE A 46 -7.90 -7.25 -5.09
CA PHE A 46 -8.40 -7.00 -3.75
C PHE A 46 -7.56 -7.81 -2.76
N ASN A 47 -7.25 -7.23 -1.60
CA ASN A 47 -6.51 -7.95 -0.57
C ASN A 47 -7.47 -8.68 0.37
N LYS A 48 -7.66 -9.99 0.17
CA LYS A 48 -8.56 -10.80 1.00
C LYS A 48 -8.15 -10.87 2.48
N ASN A 49 -6.89 -10.58 2.80
CA ASN A 49 -6.45 -10.50 4.19
C ASN A 49 -7.11 -9.34 4.96
N LEU A 50 -7.65 -8.32 4.28
CA LEU A 50 -8.43 -7.27 4.93
C LEU A 50 -9.68 -7.83 5.63
N LEU A 51 -10.21 -8.97 5.19
CA LEU A 51 -11.35 -9.65 5.83
C LEU A 51 -10.97 -10.34 7.15
N LYS A 52 -9.68 -10.54 7.41
CA LYS A 52 -9.16 -11.22 8.61
C LYS A 52 -8.90 -10.25 9.77
N ILE A 53 -9.02 -8.95 9.55
CA ILE A 53 -8.67 -7.92 10.53
C ILE A 53 -9.57 -8.05 11.76
N LYS A 54 -8.94 -8.17 12.93
CA LYS A 54 -9.60 -8.28 14.24
C LYS A 54 -9.23 -7.10 15.14
N ASP A 55 -7.94 -6.78 15.22
CA ASP A 55 -7.37 -5.75 16.08
C ASP A 55 -6.42 -4.86 15.27
N LEU A 56 -6.99 -3.91 14.52
CA LEU A 56 -6.23 -3.09 13.57
C LEU A 56 -5.25 -2.16 14.31
N LYS A 57 -3.96 -2.45 14.21
CA LYS A 57 -2.87 -1.64 14.78
C LYS A 57 -2.14 -0.78 13.75
N TYR A 58 -2.07 -1.26 12.51
CA TYR A 58 -1.36 -0.59 11.44
C TYR A 58 -2.11 -0.65 10.11
N ILE A 59 -2.04 0.44 9.35
CA ILE A 59 -2.32 0.45 7.91
C ILE A 59 -0.98 0.54 7.19
N LEU A 60 -0.70 -0.37 6.27
CA LEU A 60 0.54 -0.40 5.51
C LEU A 60 0.24 -0.23 4.01
N VAL A 61 0.66 0.89 3.43
CA VAL A 61 0.44 1.23 2.02
C VAL A 61 1.70 0.95 1.20
N ALA A 62 1.61 -0.01 0.28
CA ALA A 62 2.64 -0.34 -0.72
C ALA A 62 2.37 0.34 -2.07
N ASP A 63 3.14 0.05 -3.11
CA ASP A 63 3.02 0.69 -4.44
C ASP A 63 1.82 0.15 -5.23
N ASN A 64 1.96 -1.04 -5.79
CA ASN A 64 0.92 -1.73 -6.55
C ASN A 64 1.06 -3.26 -6.42
N PRO A 65 0.01 -4.05 -6.69
CA PRO A 65 0.07 -5.51 -6.60
C PRO A 65 1.05 -6.11 -7.62
N GLY A 66 1.92 -7.00 -7.16
CA GLY A 66 2.87 -7.74 -7.99
C GLY A 66 2.33 -9.09 -8.49
N MET A 67 3.21 -9.86 -9.12
CA MET A 67 2.88 -11.15 -9.76
C MET A 67 2.33 -12.19 -8.77
N THR A 68 2.85 -12.25 -7.54
CA THR A 68 2.35 -13.19 -6.54
C THR A 68 1.04 -12.70 -5.94
N GLU A 69 0.94 -11.39 -5.74
CA GLU A 69 -0.23 -10.74 -5.14
C GLU A 69 -1.49 -10.91 -5.99
N GLN A 70 -1.39 -10.77 -7.32
CA GLN A 70 -2.54 -10.93 -8.22
C GLN A 70 -3.08 -12.37 -8.28
N ALA A 71 -2.18 -13.35 -8.17
CA ALA A 71 -2.54 -14.77 -8.20
C ALA A 71 -3.14 -15.24 -6.87
N GLN A 72 -2.74 -14.63 -5.75
CA GLN A 72 -3.20 -15.03 -4.41
C GLN A 72 -4.29 -14.13 -3.82
N GLU A 73 -4.54 -12.97 -4.43
CA GLU A 73 -5.43 -11.92 -3.91
C GLU A 73 -5.04 -11.51 -2.47
N CYS A 74 -3.74 -11.46 -2.23
CA CYS A 74 -3.14 -11.05 -0.96
C CYS A 74 -2.03 -10.06 -1.23
N TYR A 75 -1.98 -8.96 -0.49
CA TYR A 75 -0.89 -7.99 -0.60
C TYR A 75 0.31 -8.37 0.26
N LEU A 76 1.49 -7.93 -0.21
CA LEU A 76 2.77 -8.17 0.46
C LEU A 76 3.03 -9.65 0.77
N VAL A 77 2.80 -10.52 -0.21
CA VAL A 77 3.11 -11.97 -0.11
C VAL A 77 4.33 -12.37 -0.95
N GLY A 78 4.75 -11.50 -1.89
CA GLY A 78 6.02 -11.62 -2.60
C GLY A 78 7.24 -11.31 -1.72
N LYS A 79 8.41 -11.24 -2.36
CA LYS A 79 9.71 -11.10 -1.66
C LYS A 79 9.78 -9.88 -0.73
N ALA A 80 9.42 -8.70 -1.22
CA ALA A 80 9.42 -7.48 -0.39
C ALA A 80 8.41 -7.56 0.75
N GLY A 81 7.27 -8.20 0.51
CA GLY A 81 6.25 -8.43 1.52
C GLY A 81 6.68 -9.36 2.63
N LYS A 82 7.41 -10.45 2.31
CA LYS A 82 8.04 -11.31 3.33
C LYS A 82 9.00 -10.52 4.21
N THR A 83 9.80 -9.62 3.64
CA THR A 83 10.68 -8.74 4.43
C THR A 83 9.87 -7.84 5.38
N ALA A 84 8.81 -7.20 4.89
CA ALA A 84 7.95 -6.36 5.72
C ALA A 84 7.29 -7.16 6.85
N ARG A 85 6.70 -8.31 6.54
CA ARG A 85 6.05 -9.20 7.52
C ARG A 85 7.02 -9.66 8.61
N ASN A 86 8.21 -10.10 8.22
CA ASN A 86 9.25 -10.53 9.16
C ASN A 86 9.70 -9.36 10.03
N PHE A 87 9.85 -8.15 9.47
CA PHE A 87 10.21 -6.97 10.25
C PHE A 87 9.16 -6.67 11.32
N PHE A 88 7.87 -6.65 10.96
CA PHE A 88 6.78 -6.37 11.88
C PHE A 88 6.71 -7.40 13.03
N ALA A 89 6.85 -8.69 12.71
CA ALA A 89 6.86 -9.77 13.71
C ALA A 89 8.09 -9.69 14.63
N ASN A 90 9.30 -9.63 14.06
CA ASN A 90 10.54 -9.66 14.82
C ASN A 90 10.79 -8.39 15.65
N SER A 91 10.16 -7.27 15.27
CA SER A 91 10.23 -6.02 16.02
C SER A 91 9.18 -5.93 17.15
N GLY A 92 8.35 -6.97 17.32
CA GLY A 92 7.28 -6.98 18.31
C GLY A 92 6.20 -5.92 18.04
N LEU A 93 6.04 -5.47 16.79
CA LEU A 93 5.00 -4.49 16.44
C LEU A 93 3.61 -5.14 16.42
N VAL A 94 3.56 -6.42 16.02
CA VAL A 94 2.34 -7.23 15.89
C VAL A 94 2.61 -8.66 16.33
N SER A 95 1.58 -9.32 16.85
CA SER A 95 1.55 -10.74 17.19
C SER A 95 1.06 -11.60 16.02
N ASN A 96 0.17 -11.04 15.18
CA ASN A 96 -0.38 -11.64 13.98
C ASN A 96 -0.58 -10.58 12.90
N PHE A 97 0.31 -10.59 11.90
CA PHE A 97 0.31 -9.60 10.83
C PHE A 97 -1.00 -9.52 10.04
N ASP A 98 -1.64 -10.66 9.74
CA ASP A 98 -2.87 -10.67 8.92
C ASP A 98 -4.10 -10.19 9.69
N GLU A 99 -4.08 -10.24 11.03
CA GLU A 99 -5.20 -9.80 11.88
C GLU A 99 -5.04 -8.36 12.38
N GLU A 100 -3.81 -7.84 12.37
CA GLU A 100 -3.44 -6.56 12.98
C GLU A 100 -2.92 -5.50 12.00
N VAL A 101 -2.59 -5.89 10.75
CA VAL A 101 -2.10 -4.97 9.71
C VAL A 101 -3.02 -4.98 8.50
N ALA A 102 -3.69 -3.86 8.25
CA ALA A 102 -4.39 -3.63 6.99
C ALA A 102 -3.40 -3.23 5.89
N VAL A 103 -3.10 -4.17 4.99
CA VAL A 103 -2.23 -3.88 3.85
C VAL A 103 -3.06 -3.33 2.68
N LEU A 104 -2.68 -2.14 2.21
CA LEU A 104 -3.22 -1.45 1.05
C LEU A 104 -2.10 -1.18 0.03
N ASN A 105 -2.47 -0.72 -1.15
CA ASN A 105 -1.54 -0.23 -2.17
C ASN A 105 -1.98 1.17 -2.64
N LYS A 106 -1.07 1.97 -3.19
CA LYS A 106 -1.40 3.30 -3.76
C LYS A 106 -2.30 3.18 -4.99
N THR A 107 -2.30 2.03 -5.64
CA THR A 107 -3.26 1.62 -6.66
C THR A 107 -3.55 0.13 -6.48
N PHE A 108 -4.76 -0.32 -6.80
CA PHE A 108 -5.10 -1.74 -6.85
C PHE A 108 -4.74 -2.40 -8.20
N ILE A 109 -4.16 -1.65 -9.15
CA ILE A 109 -3.83 -2.15 -10.50
C ILE A 109 -2.56 -3.00 -10.47
N HIS A 110 -2.67 -4.24 -10.94
CA HIS A 110 -1.56 -5.16 -11.02
C HIS A 110 -0.61 -4.84 -12.19
N THR A 111 0.69 -4.87 -11.92
CA THR A 111 1.75 -5.03 -12.92
C THR A 111 2.94 -5.81 -12.33
N LYS A 112 3.88 -6.27 -13.14
CA LYS A 112 5.11 -6.95 -12.65
C LYS A 112 5.99 -6.02 -11.81
N SER A 113 6.13 -4.76 -12.22
CA SER A 113 6.85 -3.70 -11.50
C SER A 113 6.06 -2.39 -11.49
N THR A 114 6.32 -1.54 -10.50
CA THR A 114 5.74 -0.19 -10.43
C THR A 114 5.92 0.61 -11.73
N THR A 115 7.09 0.48 -12.37
CA THR A 115 7.41 1.18 -13.62
C THR A 115 6.53 0.76 -14.80
N ASP A 116 6.02 -0.48 -14.80
CA ASP A 116 5.15 -0.99 -15.86
C ASP A 116 3.76 -0.35 -15.84
N LEU A 117 3.35 0.32 -14.77
CA LEU A 117 2.12 1.12 -14.75
C LEU A 117 2.11 2.17 -15.87
N LYS A 118 3.29 2.69 -16.26
CA LYS A 118 3.44 3.65 -17.37
C LYS A 118 3.03 3.04 -18.72
N LYS A 119 3.04 1.71 -18.86
CA LYS A 119 2.66 1.01 -20.10
C LYS A 119 1.14 0.98 -20.29
N LEU A 120 0.35 1.22 -19.24
CA LEU A 120 -1.12 1.24 -19.26
C LEU A 120 -1.69 2.63 -19.57
N LYS A 121 -0.99 3.40 -20.42
CA LYS A 121 -1.32 4.81 -20.76
C LYS A 121 -2.74 5.04 -21.29
N ASN A 122 -3.33 4.04 -21.96
CA ASN A 122 -4.71 4.12 -22.46
C ASN A 122 -5.76 4.10 -21.34
N PHE A 123 -5.38 3.67 -20.13
CA PHE A 123 -6.24 3.58 -18.95
C PHE A 123 -5.91 4.67 -17.92
N LYS A 124 -5.45 5.84 -18.38
CA LYS A 124 -5.05 6.95 -17.50
C LYS A 124 -6.14 7.34 -16.51
N LYS A 125 -7.40 7.36 -16.95
CA LYS A 125 -8.54 7.66 -16.07
C LYS A 125 -8.71 6.61 -14.97
N LEU A 126 -8.72 5.32 -15.33
CA LEU A 126 -8.82 4.23 -14.36
C LEU A 126 -7.63 4.23 -13.38
N PHE A 127 -6.42 4.50 -13.86
CA PHE A 127 -5.25 4.60 -13.00
C PHE A 127 -5.38 5.77 -12.01
N LEU A 128 -5.83 6.94 -12.46
CA LEU A 128 -6.11 8.09 -11.59
C LEU A 128 -7.19 7.75 -10.56
N ASP A 129 -8.33 7.23 -11.01
CA ASP A 129 -9.47 6.87 -10.16
C ASP A 129 -9.05 5.84 -9.10
N SER A 130 -8.21 4.87 -9.47
CA SER A 130 -7.67 3.88 -8.54
C SER A 130 -6.81 4.52 -7.43
N GLN A 131 -6.01 5.54 -7.77
CA GLN A 131 -5.18 6.24 -6.80
C GLN A 131 -6.00 7.08 -5.84
N VAL A 132 -6.98 7.82 -6.37
CA VAL A 132 -7.93 8.61 -5.59
C VAL A 132 -8.71 7.69 -4.64
N PHE A 133 -9.21 6.56 -5.14
CA PHE A 133 -9.93 5.59 -4.32
C PHE A 133 -9.05 5.06 -3.17
N MET A 134 -7.83 4.63 -3.46
CA MET A 134 -6.94 4.06 -2.45
C MET A 134 -6.46 5.09 -1.43
N ALA A 135 -6.21 6.35 -1.83
CA ALA A 135 -5.88 7.43 -0.90
C ALA A 135 -7.04 7.73 0.04
N ASN A 136 -8.26 7.81 -0.48
CA ASN A 136 -9.46 7.99 0.33
C ASN A 136 -9.66 6.82 1.30
N LEU A 137 -9.56 5.57 0.83
CA LEU A 137 -9.68 4.38 1.67
C LEU A 137 -8.65 4.40 2.81
N ALA A 138 -7.40 4.73 2.53
CA ALA A 138 -6.35 4.77 3.54
C ALA A 138 -6.65 5.81 4.63
N VAL A 139 -7.12 7.00 4.26
CA VAL A 139 -7.51 8.03 5.23
C VAL A 139 -8.79 7.65 5.96
N ASP A 140 -9.81 7.12 5.27
CA ASP A 140 -11.07 6.69 5.88
C ASP A 140 -10.84 5.60 6.95
N MET A 141 -9.91 4.66 6.69
CA MET A 141 -9.52 3.65 7.67
C MET A 141 -8.76 4.25 8.86
N LEU A 142 -7.85 5.21 8.60
CA LEU A 142 -7.13 5.92 9.66
C LEU A 142 -8.04 6.80 10.52
N GLU A 143 -9.08 7.39 9.96
CA GLU A 143 -10.10 8.16 10.69
C GLU A 143 -11.05 7.25 11.47
N ALA A 144 -11.26 6.01 11.01
CA ALA A 144 -12.14 5.04 11.64
C ALA A 144 -11.45 4.18 12.72
N SER A 145 -10.19 4.45 13.04
CA SER A 145 -9.37 3.67 13.98
C SER A 145 -8.28 4.53 14.64
N ASP A 146 -7.67 4.01 15.71
CA ASP A 146 -6.55 4.66 16.41
C ASP A 146 -5.17 4.14 15.93
N CYS A 147 -5.13 3.47 14.77
CA CYS A 147 -3.91 2.86 14.24
C CYS A 147 -2.89 3.87 13.72
N GLU A 148 -1.67 3.40 13.46
CA GLU A 148 -0.67 4.13 12.66
C GLU A 148 -0.84 3.80 11.17
N LEU A 149 -0.50 4.74 10.29
CA LEU A 149 -0.50 4.56 8.84
C LEU A 149 0.92 4.74 8.29
N TRP A 150 1.43 3.70 7.65
CA TRP A 150 2.75 3.67 7.04
C TRP A 150 2.64 3.66 5.52
N ILE A 151 3.18 4.67 4.85
CA ILE A 151 3.31 4.69 3.39
C ILE A 151 4.75 4.34 3.03
N THR A 152 4.91 3.23 2.31
CA THR A 152 6.22 2.73 1.88
C THR A 152 6.43 2.98 0.39
N GLY A 153 7.67 3.03 -0.09
CA GLY A 153 7.93 3.22 -1.53
C GLY A 153 7.68 4.66 -1.97
N CYS A 154 8.37 5.60 -1.33
CA CYS A 154 8.11 7.03 -1.54
C CYS A 154 8.81 7.66 -2.75
N SER A 155 9.62 6.93 -3.52
CA SER A 155 10.39 7.50 -4.64
C SER A 155 9.51 8.06 -5.76
N GLU A 156 8.33 7.45 -5.98
CA GLU A 156 7.34 7.87 -6.98
C GLU A 156 6.21 8.70 -6.36
N LEU A 157 6.32 9.04 -5.07
CA LEU A 157 5.36 9.83 -4.31
C LEU A 157 5.79 11.31 -4.32
N THR A 158 5.79 11.90 -5.52
CA THR A 158 6.11 13.31 -5.77
C THR A 158 5.07 13.91 -6.72
N GLU A 159 5.03 15.23 -6.86
CA GLU A 159 4.07 15.93 -7.75
C GLU A 159 4.14 15.48 -9.22
N LYS A 160 5.30 14.99 -9.66
CA LYS A 160 5.52 14.49 -11.03
C LYS A 160 5.71 12.96 -11.09
N GLY A 161 5.57 12.28 -9.95
CA GLY A 161 5.77 10.85 -9.82
C GLY A 161 4.54 10.05 -10.27
N LEU A 162 4.69 8.73 -10.39
CA LEU A 162 3.58 7.83 -10.76
C LEU A 162 2.38 7.92 -9.82
N PHE A 163 2.64 8.25 -8.54
CA PHE A 163 1.62 8.30 -7.49
C PHE A 163 1.21 9.72 -7.11
N ALA A 164 1.35 10.68 -8.03
CA ALA A 164 1.00 12.08 -7.79
C ALA A 164 -0.48 12.24 -7.35
N ALA A 165 -1.42 11.58 -8.05
CA ALA A 165 -2.84 11.68 -7.71
C ALA A 165 -3.17 11.07 -6.34
N TYR A 166 -2.48 9.98 -5.96
CA TYR A 166 -2.57 9.44 -4.60
C TYR A 166 -2.07 10.47 -3.58
N LEU A 167 -0.89 11.06 -3.81
CA LEU A 167 -0.27 12.02 -2.89
C LEU A 167 -1.14 13.27 -2.69
N GLU A 168 -1.63 13.85 -3.78
CA GLU A 168 -2.48 15.03 -3.78
C GLU A 168 -3.77 14.76 -2.98
N THR A 169 -4.51 13.71 -3.35
CA THR A 169 -5.72 13.29 -2.64
C THR A 169 -5.44 13.04 -1.16
N PHE A 170 -4.35 12.34 -0.85
CA PHE A 170 -3.97 12.01 0.53
C PHE A 170 -3.66 13.28 1.34
N LYS A 171 -2.91 14.23 0.76
CA LYS A 171 -2.60 15.53 1.39
C LYS A 171 -3.85 16.35 1.66
N GLU A 172 -4.74 16.50 0.68
CA GLU A 172 -5.99 17.23 0.83
C GLU A 172 -6.88 16.63 1.91
N ARG A 173 -6.98 15.30 1.94
CA ARG A 173 -7.74 14.57 2.96
C ARG A 173 -7.14 14.76 4.35
N CYS A 174 -5.82 14.64 4.51
CA CYS A 174 -5.15 14.85 5.79
C CYS A 174 -5.22 16.30 6.26
N ALA A 175 -5.24 17.29 5.36
CA ALA A 175 -5.38 18.70 5.72
C ALA A 175 -6.72 19.01 6.41
N LYS A 176 -7.78 18.24 6.12
CA LYS A 176 -9.10 18.36 6.77
C LYS A 176 -9.10 17.86 8.21
N ASN A 177 -8.12 17.04 8.59
CA ASN A 177 -7.98 16.52 9.95
C ASN A 177 -6.50 16.50 10.36
N PRO A 178 -5.94 17.65 10.78
CA PRO A 178 -4.51 17.79 11.07
C PRO A 178 -3.99 16.84 12.16
N LYS A 179 -4.86 16.38 13.07
CA LYS A 179 -4.52 15.41 14.13
C LYS A 179 -4.05 14.06 13.57
N LEU A 180 -4.40 13.73 12.31
CA LEU A 180 -3.93 12.51 11.68
C LEU A 180 -2.43 12.50 11.42
N LYS A 181 -1.79 13.68 11.27
CA LYS A 181 -0.37 13.78 10.91
C LYS A 181 0.56 13.07 11.90
N GLU A 182 0.21 13.05 13.18
CA GLU A 182 1.01 12.40 14.24
C GLU A 182 1.06 10.87 14.12
N ARG A 183 0.17 10.28 13.31
CA ARG A 183 0.04 8.83 13.11
C ARG A 183 0.46 8.38 11.71
N ILE A 184 0.96 9.30 10.88
CA ILE A 184 1.33 9.02 9.49
C ILE A 184 2.86 9.02 9.36
N PHE A 185 3.40 7.92 8.85
CA PHE A 185 4.82 7.74 8.65
C PHE A 185 5.12 7.32 7.21
N PHE A 186 6.24 7.80 6.70
CA PHE A 186 6.70 7.53 5.34
C PHE A 186 8.04 6.82 5.38
N TYR A 187 8.15 5.73 4.63
CA TYR A 187 9.36 4.92 4.64
C TYR A 187 9.83 4.55 3.23
N PRO A 188 11.15 4.34 3.05
CA PRO A 188 11.65 3.69 1.85
C PRO A 188 11.01 2.32 1.63
N HIS A 189 11.03 1.84 0.39
CA HIS A 189 10.51 0.52 0.06
C HIS A 189 11.27 -0.60 0.82
N PHE A 190 10.57 -1.68 1.18
CA PHE A 190 11.17 -2.85 1.87
C PHE A 190 12.09 -3.70 0.97
N SER A 191 12.11 -3.44 -0.33
CA SER A 191 13.02 -4.12 -1.27
C SER A 191 14.44 -3.57 -1.16
N PHE A 192 15.41 -4.40 -1.55
CA PHE A 192 16.84 -4.05 -1.59
C PHE A 192 17.43 -3.51 -0.27
N GLY A 193 16.74 -3.72 0.85
CA GLY A 193 17.19 -3.29 2.18
C GLY A 193 17.11 -1.79 2.43
N ASN A 194 16.45 -1.00 1.58
CA ASN A 194 16.41 0.47 1.71
C ASN A 194 15.74 0.90 3.03
N PHE A 195 14.62 0.27 3.39
CA PHE A 195 13.98 0.45 4.69
C PHE A 195 14.96 0.21 5.85
N SER A 196 15.62 -0.94 5.85
CA SER A 196 16.53 -1.34 6.93
C SER A 196 17.77 -0.44 7.02
N LYS A 197 18.33 -0.01 5.89
CA LYS A 197 19.44 0.95 5.85
C LYS A 197 19.05 2.28 6.50
N ASN A 198 17.88 2.81 6.14
CA ASN A 198 17.36 4.04 6.72
C ASN A 198 17.19 3.92 8.25
N LEU A 199 16.51 2.87 8.71
CA LEU A 199 16.29 2.63 10.13
C LEU A 199 17.61 2.41 10.90
N ASN A 200 18.53 1.63 10.34
CA ASN A 200 19.82 1.37 10.97
C ASN A 200 20.70 2.62 11.05
N SER A 201 20.59 3.54 10.09
CA SER A 201 21.28 4.83 10.15
C SER A 201 20.82 5.65 11.36
N VAL A 202 19.51 5.70 11.61
CA VAL A 202 18.95 6.40 12.78
C VAL A 202 19.40 5.73 14.08
N ARG A 203 19.32 4.40 14.16
CA ARG A 203 19.75 3.65 15.35
C ARG A 203 21.25 3.73 15.62
N ALA A 204 22.08 3.89 14.59
CA ALA A 204 23.51 4.08 14.76
C ALA A 204 23.83 5.49 15.29
N ALA A 205 23.07 6.51 14.87
CA ALA A 205 23.19 7.87 15.37
C ALA A 205 22.62 8.04 16.79
N HIS A 206 21.60 7.25 17.13
CA HIS A 206 20.85 7.30 18.39
C HIS A 206 20.67 5.90 19.00
N PRO A 207 21.74 5.28 19.50
CA PRO A 207 21.71 3.91 20.02
C PRO A 207 20.83 3.73 21.28
N GLU A 208 20.52 4.82 21.97
CA GLU A 208 19.61 4.87 23.12
C GLU A 208 18.13 4.71 22.74
N MET A 209 17.76 4.96 21.48
CA MET A 209 16.38 4.86 21.03
C MET A 209 15.90 3.42 20.97
N GLY A 210 14.73 3.16 21.55
CA GLY A 210 13.97 1.95 21.29
C GLY A 210 13.51 1.89 19.83
N ILE A 211 13.03 0.71 19.42
CA ILE A 211 12.61 0.48 18.03
C ILE A 211 11.50 1.45 17.58
N ARG A 212 10.58 1.82 18.48
CA ARG A 212 9.46 2.72 18.18
C ARG A 212 9.93 4.17 18.03
N GLU A 213 10.82 4.67 18.90
CA GLU A 213 11.38 6.01 18.72
C GLU A 213 12.21 6.10 17.44
N ALA A 214 13.04 5.09 17.17
CA ALA A 214 13.86 5.05 15.95
C ALA A 214 13.00 5.02 14.68
N LEU A 215 11.88 4.30 14.68
CA LEU A 215 10.94 4.29 13.55
C LEU A 215 10.30 5.67 13.31
N LYS A 216 9.93 6.38 14.37
CA LYS A 216 9.37 7.75 14.24
C LYS A 216 10.42 8.70 13.69
N ALA A 217 11.66 8.61 14.16
CA ALA A 217 12.77 9.44 13.66
C ALA A 217 13.19 9.08 12.22
N ALA A 218 12.98 7.83 11.79
CA ALA A 218 13.32 7.37 10.44
C ALA A 218 12.28 7.74 9.36
N THR A 219 11.16 8.39 9.72
CA THR A 219 10.15 8.81 8.75
C THR A 219 10.70 9.83 7.76
N LEU A 220 10.32 9.71 6.49
CA LEU A 220 10.64 10.69 5.45
C LEU A 220 9.72 11.91 5.54
N ASN A 221 10.26 13.10 5.23
CA ASN A 221 9.49 14.33 5.24
C ASN A 221 8.75 14.53 3.89
N ILE A 222 7.45 14.25 3.85
CA ILE A 222 6.61 14.29 2.64
C ILE A 222 5.37 15.19 2.77
N LEU A 223 4.81 15.31 3.99
CA LEU A 223 3.60 16.08 4.31
C LEU A 223 3.89 17.48 4.85
#